data_AF-A0AAW5MY73-F1
#
_entry.id   AF-A0AAW5MY73-F1
#
_cell.length_a   1.000
_cell.length_b   1.000
_cell.length_c   1.000
_cell.angle_alpha   90.00
_cell.angle_beta   90.00
_cell.angle_gamma   90.00
#
_symmetry.space_group_name_H-M   'P 1'
#
loop_
_entity.id
_entity.type
_entity.pdbx_description
1 polymer ?
#
loop_
_entity_poly.entity_id
_entity_poly.type
_entity_poly.pdbx_seq_one_letter_code
_entity_poly.pdbx_strand_id
1 'polypeptide(L)'
;GQSCTAGERFLVHESVHDAYLDKLAAAMAKEIRLGDPFADDTTMGPLNNEPVAQKMDRHIGEAVERGAEVVAGGNRAEGYPTGLYYEPT
;
A
#
# COMPACT_ATOMS: atom_id res chain seq x y z
N GLY A 1 -0.34 -7.40 0.97
CA GLY A 1 -0.01 -7.75 -0.42
C GLY A 1 0.62 -9.13 -0.56
N GLN A 2 1.87 -9.34 -0.11
CA GLN A 2 2.65 -10.57 -0.38
C GLN A 2 2.20 -11.81 0.43
N SER A 3 0.91 -12.12 0.37
CA SER A 3 0.27 -13.30 0.93
C SER A 3 -0.72 -13.81 -0.11
N CYS A 4 -0.78 -15.13 -0.31
CA CYS A 4 -1.71 -15.74 -1.28
C CYS A 4 -3.18 -15.52 -0.93
N THR A 5 -3.48 -15.08 0.29
CA THR A 5 -4.83 -14.84 0.81
C THR A 5 -5.06 -13.37 1.18
N ALA A 6 -4.22 -12.46 0.68
CA ALA A 6 -4.39 -11.03 0.92
C ALA A 6 -5.74 -10.52 0.37
N GLY A 7 -6.44 -9.71 1.17
CA GLY A 7 -7.62 -8.99 0.70
C GLY A 7 -7.21 -7.79 -0.15
N GLU A 8 -7.05 -8.00 -1.46
CA GLU A 8 -6.62 -6.96 -2.42
C GLU A 8 -7.80 -6.29 -3.15
N ARG A 9 -9.03 -6.80 -2.96
CA ARG A 9 -10.24 -6.25 -3.57
C ARG A 9 -11.35 -6.16 -2.54
N PHE A 10 -11.71 -4.93 -2.18
CA PHE A 10 -12.84 -4.64 -1.31
C PHE A 10 -14.08 -4.33 -2.15
N LEU A 11 -15.19 -5.01 -1.87
CA LEU A 11 -16.49 -4.69 -2.45
C LEU A 11 -17.32 -4.02 -1.36
N VAL A 12 -17.57 -2.73 -1.53
CA VAL A 12 -18.23 -1.89 -0.52
C VAL A 12 -19.57 -1.44 -1.07
N HIS A 13 -20.60 -1.49 -0.23
CA HIS A 13 -21.93 -1.01 -0.60
C HIS A 13 -21.89 0.51 -0.84
N GLU A 14 -22.57 0.97 -1.89
CA GLU A 14 -22.54 2.38 -2.33
C GLU A 14 -22.86 3.37 -1.20
N SER A 15 -23.79 3.00 -0.31
CA SER A 15 -24.24 3.86 0.79
C SER A 15 -23.18 4.15 1.86
N VAL A 16 -22.06 3.43 1.85
CA VAL A 16 -20.96 3.60 2.82
C VAL A 16 -19.60 3.72 2.15
N HIS A 17 -19.54 3.84 0.82
CA HIS A 17 -18.31 3.84 0.05
C HIS A 17 -17.31 4.90 0.55
N ASP A 18 -17.71 6.17 0.54
CA ASP A 18 -16.80 7.28 0.87
C ASP A 18 -16.37 7.22 2.35
N ALA A 19 -17.33 6.98 3.24
CA ALA A 19 -17.05 6.86 4.67
C ALA A 19 -16.15 5.65 4.99
N TYR A 20 -16.19 4.59 4.19
CA TYR A 20 -15.30 3.46 4.32
C TYR A 20 -13.89 3.82 3.83
N LEU A 21 -13.76 4.48 2.67
CA LEU A 21 -12.47 4.92 2.14
C LEU A 21 -11.75 5.85 3.11
N ASP A 22 -12.43 6.86 3.65
CA ASP A 22 -11.85 7.80 4.61
C ASP A 22 -11.31 7.08 5.86
N LYS A 23 -12.11 6.14 6.40
CA LYS A 23 -11.73 5.36 7.58
C LYS A 23 -10.58 4.41 7.29
N LEU A 24 -10.56 3.79 6.11
CA LEU A 24 -9.49 2.90 5.70
C LEU A 24 -8.18 3.66 5.56
N ALA A 25 -8.17 4.78 4.84
CA ALA A 25 -7.00 5.63 4.68
C ALA A 25 -6.48 6.14 6.03
N ALA A 26 -7.37 6.62 6.90
CA ALA A 26 -7.01 7.07 8.24
C ALA A 26 -6.43 5.93 9.11
N ALA A 27 -7.00 4.73 9.03
CA ALA A 27 -6.50 3.56 9.74
C ALA A 27 -5.12 3.13 9.19
N MET A 28 -4.93 3.10 7.88
CA MET A 28 -3.64 2.82 7.26
C MET A 28 -2.56 3.79 7.75
N ALA A 29 -2.83 5.09 7.71
CA ALA A 29 -1.89 6.12 8.16
C ALA A 29 -1.55 6.03 9.66
N LYS A 30 -2.50 5.57 10.49
CA LYS A 30 -2.32 5.47 11.94
C LYS A 30 -1.62 4.18 12.38
N GLU A 31 -1.94 3.07 11.73
CA GLU A 31 -1.56 1.73 12.18
C GLU A 31 -0.34 1.16 11.42
N ILE A 32 -0.08 1.62 10.19
CA ILE A 32 1.04 1.15 9.39
C ILE A 32 2.31 1.97 9.70
N ARG A 33 3.35 1.27 10.14
CA ARG A 33 4.69 1.79 10.42
C ARG A 33 5.66 1.02 9.55
N LEU A 34 6.08 1.65 8.46
CA LEU A 34 7.16 1.16 7.63
C LEU A 34 8.48 1.24 8.40
N GLY A 35 9.29 0.19 8.37
CA GLY A 35 10.51 0.17 9.18
C GLY A 35 11.40 -1.05 9.01
N ASP A 36 12.44 -1.10 9.84
CA ASP A 36 13.31 -2.28 9.96
C ASP A 36 12.45 -3.49 10.40
N PRO A 37 12.43 -4.61 9.66
CA PRO A 37 11.70 -5.81 10.04
C PRO A 37 12.06 -6.38 11.42
N PHE A 38 13.20 -5.99 12.00
CA PHE A 38 13.62 -6.40 13.35
C PHE A 38 13.27 -5.39 14.46
N ALA A 39 12.74 -4.21 14.12
CA ALA A 39 12.30 -3.23 15.11
C ALA A 39 10.90 -3.57 15.64
N ASP A 40 10.71 -3.43 16.95
CA ASP A 40 9.47 -3.84 17.65
C ASP A 40 8.23 -3.03 17.24
N ASP A 41 8.41 -1.81 16.74
CA ASP A 41 7.33 -0.91 16.34
C ASP A 41 7.00 -0.99 14.83
N THR A 42 7.81 -1.69 14.04
CA THR A 42 7.55 -1.91 12.62
C THR A 42 6.33 -2.80 12.44
N THR A 43 5.34 -2.33 11.68
CA THR A 43 4.18 -3.15 11.30
C THR A 43 4.20 -3.54 9.82
N MET A 44 5.07 -2.93 9.01
CA MET A 44 5.27 -3.30 7.61
C MET A 44 6.73 -3.16 7.18
N GLY A 45 7.31 -4.24 6.64
CA GLY A 45 8.66 -4.25 6.09
C GLY A 45 8.71 -3.98 4.57
N PRO A 46 9.88 -4.15 3.93
CA PRO A 46 10.04 -3.96 2.50
C PRO A 46 9.39 -5.09 1.68
N LEU A 47 9.24 -4.83 0.38
CA LEU A 47 8.96 -5.86 -0.62
C LEU A 47 10.15 -6.82 -0.74
N ASN A 48 9.89 -8.05 -1.18
CA ASN A 48 10.89 -9.12 -1.20
C ASN A 48 12.07 -8.84 -2.15
N ASN A 49 11.82 -8.23 -3.31
CA ASN A 49 12.85 -7.96 -4.32
C ASN A 49 12.43 -6.90 -5.34
N GLU A 50 13.39 -6.45 -6.14
CA GLU A 50 13.21 -5.39 -7.13
C GLU A 50 12.19 -5.74 -8.23
N PRO A 51 12.15 -6.95 -8.82
CA PRO A 51 11.09 -7.32 -9.75
C PRO A 51 9.66 -7.18 -9.18
N VAL A 52 9.46 -7.45 -7.89
CA VAL A 52 8.18 -7.24 -7.22
C VAL A 52 7.90 -5.74 -7.07
N ALA A 53 8.88 -4.92 -6.71
CA ALA A 53 8.74 -3.47 -6.64
C ALA A 53 8.38 -2.85 -8.01
N GLN A 54 9.06 -3.26 -9.09
CA GLN A 54 8.73 -2.82 -10.45
C GLN A 54 7.34 -3.25 -10.91
N LYS A 55 6.88 -4.43 -10.45
CA LYS A 55 5.51 -4.87 -10.69
C LYS A 55 4.51 -3.95 -9.97
N MET A 56 4.81 -3.51 -8.75
CA MET A 56 3.98 -2.53 -8.02
C MET A 56 3.93 -1.20 -8.76
N ASP A 57 5.09 -0.63 -9.14
CA ASP A 57 5.16 0.64 -9.90
C ASP A 57 4.25 0.59 -11.14
N ARG A 58 4.37 -0.51 -11.91
CA ARG A 58 3.57 -0.71 -13.12
C ARG A 58 2.07 -0.83 -12.81
N HIS A 59 1.69 -1.61 -11.79
CA HIS A 59 0.27 -1.79 -11.46
C HIS A 59 -0.40 -0.49 -11.00
N ILE A 60 0.29 0.31 -10.19
CA ILE A 60 -0.22 1.63 -9.79
C ILE A 60 -0.31 2.55 -11.01
N GLY A 61 0.73 2.62 -11.83
CA GLY A 61 0.72 3.42 -13.06
C GLY A 61 -0.42 3.04 -14.02
N GLU A 62 -0.57 1.75 -14.32
CA GLU A 62 -1.66 1.24 -15.18
C GLU A 62 -3.04 1.51 -14.60
N ALA A 63 -3.21 1.45 -13.26
CA ALA A 63 -4.49 1.73 -12.62
C ALA A 63 -4.87 3.21 -12.80
N VAL A 64 -3.92 4.13 -12.55
CA VAL A 64 -4.13 5.57 -12.74
C VAL A 64 -4.37 5.92 -14.21
N GLU A 65 -3.61 5.36 -15.14
CA GLU A 65 -3.82 5.52 -16.58
C GLU A 65 -5.22 5.08 -17.02
N ARG A 66 -5.82 4.11 -16.32
CA ARG A 66 -7.18 3.62 -16.56
C ARG A 66 -8.27 4.37 -15.78
N GLY A 67 -7.90 5.45 -15.08
CA GLY A 67 -8.83 6.33 -14.38
C GLY A 67 -9.09 5.99 -12.91
N ALA A 68 -8.27 5.13 -12.29
CA ALA A 68 -8.31 4.95 -10.84
C ALA A 68 -7.69 6.16 -10.13
N GLU A 69 -8.19 6.46 -8.93
CA GLU A 69 -7.64 7.47 -8.04
C GLU A 69 -6.83 6.81 -6.91
N VAL A 70 -5.64 7.33 -6.64
CA VAL A 70 -4.83 6.92 -5.49
C VAL A 70 -5.21 7.78 -4.29
N VAL A 71 -5.85 7.17 -3.30
CA VAL A 71 -6.35 7.88 -2.10
C VAL A 71 -5.29 8.00 -1.00
N ALA A 72 -4.29 7.12 -0.99
CA ALA A 72 -3.16 7.13 -0.06
C ALA A 72 -1.96 6.41 -0.68
N GLY A 73 -0.74 6.83 -0.35
CA GLY A 73 0.49 6.19 -0.81
C GLY A 73 0.68 6.25 -2.33
N GLY A 74 0.97 5.10 -2.93
CA GLY A 74 1.14 4.93 -4.38
C GLY A 74 2.59 4.84 -4.84
N ASN A 75 3.55 5.17 -3.99
CA ASN A 75 4.95 5.30 -4.40
C ASN A 75 5.87 4.40 -3.59
N ARG A 76 7.09 4.22 -4.13
CA ARG A 76 8.21 3.74 -3.31
C ARG A 76 8.48 4.75 -2.20
N ALA A 77 8.65 4.26 -0.99
CA ALA A 77 8.86 5.10 0.18
C ALA A 77 10.31 5.61 0.22
N GLU A 78 10.48 6.91 0.47
CA GLU A 78 11.78 7.54 0.61
C GLU A 78 12.32 7.43 2.05
N GLY A 79 13.64 7.61 2.22
CA GLY A 79 14.28 7.63 3.54
C GLY A 79 14.57 6.25 4.15
N TYR A 80 14.34 5.15 3.42
CA TYR A 80 14.65 3.79 3.85
C TYR A 80 15.95 3.25 3.23
N PRO A 81 16.56 2.19 3.79
CA PRO A 81 17.85 1.66 3.32
C PRO A 81 17.86 1.15 1.87
N THR A 82 16.70 0.86 1.27
CA THR A 82 16.57 0.35 -0.10
C THR A 82 15.32 0.92 -0.78
N GLY A 83 15.29 0.89 -2.11
CA GLY A 83 14.10 1.21 -2.91
C GLY A 83 13.01 0.12 -2.91
N LEU A 84 13.08 -0.85 -1.98
CA LEU A 84 12.11 -1.93 -1.83
C LEU A 84 11.01 -1.59 -0.82
N TYR A 85 11.13 -0.48 -0.11
CA TYR A 85 10.07 0.02 0.75
C TYR A 85 9.01 0.71 -0.12
N TYR A 86 7.75 0.36 0.09
CA TYR A 86 6.63 0.85 -0.71
C TYR A 86 5.54 1.35 0.22
N GLU A 87 4.96 2.51 -0.09
CA GLU A 87 3.88 3.09 0.68
C GLU A 87 2.64 2.17 0.63
N PRO A 88 1.93 1.99 1.75
CA PRO A 88 0.65 1.29 1.72
C PRO A 88 -0.31 2.09 0.83
N THR A 89 -0.84 1.42 -0.21
CA THR A 89 -1.65 2.03 -1.27
C THR A 89 -3.02 1.35 -1.34
#